data_AF-A0A523Y3U5-F1
#
_entry.id   AF-A0A523Y3U5-F1
#
_cell.length_a   1.000
_cell.length_b   1.000
_cell.length_c   1.000
_cell.angle_alpha   90.00
_cell.angle_beta   90.00
_cell.angle_gamma   90.00
#
_symmetry.space_group_name_H-M   'P 1'
#
loop_
_entity.id
_entity.type
_entity.pdbx_description
1 polymer ?
#
loop_
_entity_poly.entity_id
_entity_poly.type
_entity_poly.pdbx_seq_one_letter_code
_entity_poly.pdbx_strand_id
1 'polypeptide(L)'
;MALSEMRKVYIIGEESLREPLVKKLAELALFQPEELEQEEINSHFKKREFSTEELEDNLSKLNWTIEYLAQFDGKKMGLGLFPVKTPVKKDIFFNWTKHFNWQEVYGRCEEMKDELENLKKQKDALQGRERLLQSWKEVTFPLEKLQKDKYLSYQLGTIPRENKIALQEE
;
A
#
# COMPACT_ATOMS: atom_id res chain seq x y z
N MET A 1 -7.18 52.40 29.86
CA MET A 1 -6.95 50.97 30.13
C MET A 1 -7.29 50.21 28.87
N ALA A 2 -6.31 49.52 28.26
CA ALA A 2 -6.54 48.69 27.08
C ALA A 2 -6.79 47.25 27.55
N LEU A 3 -7.93 46.67 27.19
CA LEU A 3 -8.20 45.25 27.39
C LEU A 3 -7.55 44.49 26.24
N SER A 4 -6.59 43.61 26.54
CA SER A 4 -5.96 42.72 25.57
C SER A 4 -6.68 41.38 25.57
N GLU A 5 -6.97 40.83 24.38
CA GLU A 5 -7.59 39.51 24.25
C GLU A 5 -6.58 38.43 24.67
N MET A 6 -6.84 37.75 25.78
CA MET A 6 -6.01 36.63 26.26
C MET A 6 -6.53 35.31 25.70
N ARG A 7 -5.63 34.44 25.23
CA ARG A 7 -5.97 33.11 24.72
C ARG A 7 -5.65 32.04 25.77
N LYS A 8 -6.61 31.14 26.03
CA LYS A 8 -6.36 29.94 26.84
C LYS A 8 -5.52 28.96 26.02
N VAL A 9 -4.44 28.44 26.63
CA VAL A 9 -3.53 27.47 26.01
C VAL A 9 -3.23 26.33 26.98
N TYR A 10 -3.12 25.10 26.46
CA TYR A 10 -2.75 23.91 27.22
C TYR A 10 -1.34 23.47 26.82
N ILE A 11 -0.51 23.15 27.80
CA ILE A 11 0.85 22.64 27.59
C ILE A 11 0.88 21.19 28.03
N ILE A 12 1.28 20.30 27.12
CA ILE A 12 1.42 18.86 27.38
C ILE A 12 2.91 18.54 27.33
N GLY A 13 3.41 17.86 28.35
CA GLY A 13 4.83 17.53 28.45
C GLY A 13 5.10 16.52 29.55
N GLU A 14 6.36 16.11 29.64
CA GLU A 14 6.83 15.23 30.70
C GLU A 14 6.75 15.91 32.07
N GLU A 15 6.34 15.18 33.10
CA GLU A 15 6.14 15.73 34.46
C GLU A 15 7.42 16.38 35.02
N SER A 16 8.58 15.80 34.70
CA SER A 16 9.91 16.30 35.06
C SER A 16 10.20 17.72 34.56
N LEU A 17 9.52 18.15 33.49
CA LEU A 17 9.71 19.46 32.87
C LEU A 17 8.71 20.51 33.37
N ARG A 18 7.74 20.15 34.22
CA ARG A 18 6.69 21.05 34.70
C ARG A 18 7.27 22.31 35.35
N GLU A 19 8.09 22.16 36.38
CA GLU A 19 8.65 23.29 37.14
C GLU A 19 9.58 24.18 36.31
N PRO A 20 10.57 23.64 35.57
CA PRO A 20 11.42 24.45 34.68
C PRO A 20 10.63 25.26 33.65
N LEU A 21 9.56 24.66 33.09
CA LEU A 21 8.79 25.25 32.01
C LEU A 21 7.85 26.35 32.52
N VAL A 22 7.15 26.11 33.64
CA VAL A 22 6.34 27.14 34.31
C VAL A 22 7.19 28.33 34.73
N LYS A 23 8.39 28.09 35.28
CA LYS A 23 9.30 29.16 35.69
C LYS A 23 9.74 30.03 34.51
N LYS A 24 10.16 29.42 33.40
CA LYS A 24 10.53 30.16 32.18
C LYS A 24 9.37 30.95 31.58
N LEU A 25 8.17 30.38 31.56
CA LEU A 25 6.99 31.07 31.04
C LEU A 25 6.55 32.24 31.91
N ALA A 26 6.69 32.11 33.24
CA ALA A 26 6.47 33.19 34.18
C ALA A 26 7.51 34.30 34.02
N GLU A 27 8.79 33.97 33.86
CA GLU A 27 9.87 34.93 33.59
C GLU A 27 9.62 35.75 32.31
N LEU A 28 9.03 35.13 31.29
CA LEU A 28 8.66 35.81 30.04
C LEU A 28 7.38 36.65 30.15
N ALA A 29 6.66 36.60 31.27
CA ALA A 29 5.36 37.24 31.48
C ALA A 29 4.31 36.90 30.40
N LEU A 30 4.46 35.75 29.75
CA LEU A 30 3.59 35.28 28.65
C LEU A 30 2.45 34.38 29.13
N PHE A 31 2.49 33.95 30.39
CA PHE A 31 1.61 32.90 30.88
C PHE A 31 1.16 33.18 32.31
N GLN A 32 -0.15 33.01 32.53
CA GLN A 32 -0.75 32.98 33.85
C GLN A 32 -1.19 31.55 34.12
N PRO A 33 -0.53 30.81 35.03
CA PRO A 33 -0.93 29.47 35.38
C PRO A 33 -2.30 29.50 36.08
N GLU A 34 -3.20 28.64 35.62
CA GLU A 34 -4.51 28.38 36.21
C GLU A 34 -4.50 26.93 36.71
N GLU A 35 -5.06 26.67 37.90
CA GLU A 35 -5.26 25.30 38.36
C GLU A 35 -6.36 24.66 37.50
N LEU A 36 -6.02 23.55 36.85
CA LEU A 36 -6.96 22.81 36.01
C LEU A 36 -7.70 21.79 36.87
N GLU A 37 -9.03 21.91 36.92
CA GLU A 37 -9.88 20.88 37.50
C GLU A 37 -9.93 19.65 36.57
N GLN A 38 -10.01 18.44 37.14
CA GLN A 38 -10.04 17.20 36.36
C GLN A 38 -11.20 17.13 35.36
N GLU A 39 -12.31 17.80 35.67
CA GLU A 39 -13.49 17.90 34.80
C GLU A 39 -13.19 18.73 33.53
N GLU A 40 -12.41 19.80 33.65
CA GLU A 40 -11.99 20.61 32.51
C GLU A 40 -11.05 19.82 31.60
N ILE A 41 -10.09 19.09 32.18
CA ILE A 41 -9.17 18.22 31.43
C ILE A 41 -9.97 17.19 30.61
N ASN A 42 -10.93 16.51 31.22
CA ASN A 42 -11.73 15.50 30.54
C ASN A 42 -12.65 16.07 29.45
N SER A 43 -13.13 17.31 29.64
CA SER A 43 -13.98 18.00 28.66
C SER A 43 -13.21 18.45 27.41
N HIS A 44 -11.98 18.93 27.59
CA HIS A 44 -11.11 19.41 26.51
C HIS A 44 -10.34 18.29 25.81
N PHE A 45 -9.94 17.26 26.58
CA PHE A 45 -9.31 16.05 26.09
C PHE A 45 -10.30 14.89 26.04
N LYS A 46 -11.53 15.13 25.57
CA LYS A 46 -12.47 14.04 25.26
C LYS A 46 -11.73 12.99 24.45
N LYS A 47 -11.51 11.84 25.08
CA LYS A 47 -10.97 10.65 24.43
C LYS A 47 -11.96 10.30 23.33
N ARG A 48 -11.68 10.73 22.10
CA ARG A 48 -12.43 10.21 20.95
C ARG A 48 -12.09 8.73 20.95
N GLU A 49 -13.11 7.89 21.11
CA GLU A 49 -13.00 6.44 20.90
C GLU A 49 -12.75 6.19 19.41
N PHE A 50 -11.56 6.54 18.95
CA PHE A 50 -11.01 5.89 17.77
C PHE A 50 -10.31 4.66 18.28
N SER A 51 -10.67 3.48 17.77
CA SER A 51 -9.81 2.33 17.94
C SER A 51 -8.47 2.69 17.31
N THR A 52 -7.39 2.64 18.09
CA THR A 52 -6.03 2.83 17.57
C THR A 52 -5.77 1.89 16.39
N GLU A 53 -6.41 0.72 16.38
CA GLU A 53 -6.33 -0.26 15.29
C GLU A 53 -6.91 0.28 13.98
N GLU A 54 -8.03 1.01 14.01
CA GLU A 54 -8.62 1.59 12.79
C GLU A 54 -7.73 2.69 12.21
N LEU A 55 -7.07 3.48 13.07
CA LEU A 55 -6.13 4.51 12.62
C LEU A 55 -4.87 3.88 12.04
N GLU A 56 -4.35 2.82 12.66
CA GLU A 56 -3.20 2.07 12.16
C GLU A 56 -3.50 1.37 10.82
N ASP A 57 -4.69 0.78 10.68
CA ASP A 57 -5.14 0.15 9.42
C ASP A 57 -5.27 1.20 8.31
N ASN A 58 -5.92 2.33 8.60
CA ASN A 58 -6.05 3.43 7.64
C ASN A 58 -4.69 4.02 7.22
N LEU A 59 -3.75 4.18 8.17
CA LEU A 59 -2.38 4.62 7.87
C LEU A 59 -1.64 3.61 7.00
N SER A 60 -1.81 2.32 7.28
CA SER A 60 -1.20 1.23 6.50
C SER A 60 -1.71 1.23 5.07
N LYS A 61 -3.03 1.35 4.87
CA LYS A 61 -3.66 1.47 3.54
C LYS A 61 -3.17 2.68 2.76
N LEU A 62 -3.05 3.83 3.42
CA LEU A 62 -2.52 5.05 2.81
C LEU A 62 -1.06 4.89 2.38
N ASN A 63 -0.20 4.36 3.26
CA ASN A 63 1.21 4.11 2.93
C ASN A 63 1.35 3.16 1.75
N TRP A 64 0.59 2.06 1.75
CA TRP A 64 0.57 1.13 0.64
C TRP A 64 0.13 1.79 -0.68
N THR A 65 -0.92 2.64 -0.64
CA THR A 65 -1.41 3.36 -1.82
C THR A 65 -0.35 4.29 -2.40
N ILE A 66 0.36 5.02 -1.52
CA ILE A 66 1.44 5.94 -1.92
C ILE A 66 2.58 5.15 -2.57
N GLU A 67 3.01 4.05 -1.95
CA GLU A 67 4.07 3.19 -2.48
C GLU A 67 3.68 2.56 -3.82
N TYR A 68 2.44 2.09 -3.97
CA TYR A 68 1.92 1.54 -5.21
C TYR A 68 1.93 2.57 -6.33
N LEU A 69 1.39 3.77 -6.09
CA LEU A 69 1.37 4.85 -7.08
C LEU A 69 2.77 5.35 -7.43
N ALA A 70 3.69 5.36 -6.46
CA ALA A 70 5.08 5.77 -6.69
C ALA A 70 5.81 4.89 -7.71
N GLN A 71 5.40 3.62 -7.89
CA GLN A 71 5.96 2.74 -8.93
C GLN A 71 5.65 3.20 -10.35
N PHE A 72 4.58 3.98 -10.53
CA PHE A 72 4.15 4.49 -11.83
C PHE A 72 4.55 5.95 -12.08
N ASP A 73 4.96 6.68 -11.03
CA ASP A 73 5.43 8.04 -11.20
C ASP A 73 6.83 8.01 -11.84
N GLY A 74 6.87 8.21 -13.17
CA GLY A 74 8.09 8.32 -13.95
C GLY A 74 8.96 9.54 -13.62
N LYS A 75 8.58 10.35 -12.62
CA LYS A 75 9.40 11.45 -12.12
C LYS A 75 10.64 10.90 -11.42
N LYS A 76 11.69 10.78 -12.24
CA LYS A 76 13.10 10.73 -11.87
C LYS A 76 13.30 11.44 -10.53
N MET A 77 13.91 10.73 -9.57
CA MET A 77 14.58 11.34 -8.43
C MET A 77 15.24 12.64 -8.90
N GLY A 78 14.74 13.78 -8.41
CA GLY A 78 15.46 15.03 -8.53
C GLY A 78 16.84 14.86 -7.88
N LEU A 79 17.79 15.73 -8.24
CA LEU A 79 19.22 15.70 -7.85
C LEU A 79 19.53 15.82 -6.34
N GLY A 80 18.71 15.26 -5.45
CA GLY A 80 18.99 15.11 -4.04
C GLY A 80 17.75 14.64 -3.30
N LEU A 81 17.73 13.38 -2.87
CA LEU A 81 16.97 12.72 -1.78
C LEU A 81 15.51 13.12 -1.47
N PHE A 82 14.89 14.01 -2.25
CA PHE A 82 13.58 14.58 -2.02
C PHE A 82 12.79 14.56 -3.33
N PRO A 83 11.53 14.10 -3.29
CA PRO A 83 10.66 14.17 -4.45
C PRO A 83 10.45 15.64 -4.86
N VAL A 84 10.48 15.90 -6.16
CA VAL A 84 10.22 17.23 -6.70
C VAL A 84 8.78 17.63 -6.35
N LYS A 85 8.62 18.60 -5.44
CA LYS A 85 7.31 19.11 -5.05
C LYS A 85 6.60 19.64 -6.30
N THR A 86 5.41 19.13 -6.57
CA THR A 86 4.60 19.62 -7.69
C THR A 86 3.98 20.95 -7.25
N PRO A 87 4.19 22.07 -8.00
CA PRO A 87 3.56 23.33 -7.65
C PRO A 87 2.04 23.22 -7.87
N VAL A 88 1.28 23.46 -6.80
CA VAL A 88 -0.20 23.40 -6.81
C VAL A 88 -0.76 24.78 -6.44
N LYS A 89 -1.79 25.24 -7.15
CA LYS A 89 -2.48 26.50 -6.83
C LYS A 89 -3.17 26.38 -5.47
N LYS A 90 -3.16 27.46 -4.70
CA LYS A 90 -3.71 27.54 -3.34
C LYS A 90 -5.15 27.01 -3.26
N ASP A 91 -6.01 27.42 -4.19
CA ASP A 91 -7.43 27.06 -4.18
C ASP A 91 -7.64 25.55 -4.41
N ILE A 92 -6.81 24.94 -5.27
CA ILE A 92 -6.86 23.50 -5.55
C ILE A 92 -6.41 22.70 -4.32
N PHE A 93 -5.34 23.15 -3.65
CA PHE A 93 -4.86 22.52 -2.44
C PHE A 93 -5.92 22.52 -1.33
N PHE A 94 -6.55 23.68 -1.07
CA PHE A 94 -7.62 23.77 -0.07
C PHE A 94 -8.83 22.91 -0.43
N ASN A 95 -9.16 22.80 -1.72
CA ASN A 95 -10.23 21.93 -2.16
C ASN A 95 -9.92 20.45 -1.86
N TRP A 96 -8.69 20.00 -2.16
CA TRP A 96 -8.25 18.65 -1.83
C TRP A 96 -8.28 18.39 -0.33
N THR A 97 -7.78 19.30 0.50
CA THR A 97 -7.80 19.09 1.97
C THR A 97 -9.20 18.91 2.56
N LYS A 98 -10.25 19.39 1.88
CA LYS A 98 -11.63 19.32 2.36
C LYS A 98 -12.44 18.16 1.76
N HIS A 99 -12.15 17.77 0.52
CA HIS A 99 -12.99 16.84 -0.23
C HIS A 99 -12.25 15.61 -0.76
N PHE A 100 -10.96 15.45 -0.45
CA PHE A 100 -10.19 14.30 -0.91
C PHE A 100 -10.65 13.02 -0.21
N ASN A 101 -11.22 12.11 -1.00
CA ASN A 101 -11.63 10.78 -0.57
C ASN A 101 -10.49 9.78 -0.85
N TRP A 102 -9.65 9.54 0.16
CA TRP A 102 -8.51 8.64 0.00
C TRP A 102 -8.94 7.17 -0.11
N GLN A 103 -10.08 6.81 0.49
CA GLN A 103 -10.60 5.43 0.46
C GLN A 103 -10.98 5.00 -0.96
N GLU A 104 -11.55 5.91 -1.74
CA GLU A 104 -11.87 5.65 -3.15
C GLU A 104 -10.59 5.42 -3.97
N VAL A 105 -9.54 6.20 -3.72
CA VAL A 105 -8.25 6.02 -4.40
C VAL A 105 -7.61 4.68 -4.02
N TYR A 106 -7.65 4.31 -2.73
CA TYR A 106 -7.19 3.00 -2.27
C TYR A 106 -7.92 1.86 -2.99
N GLY A 107 -9.25 1.89 -3.01
CA GLY A 107 -10.07 0.84 -3.63
C GLY A 107 -9.74 0.64 -5.12
N ARG A 108 -9.57 1.75 -5.86
CA ARG A 108 -9.15 1.67 -7.26
C ARG A 108 -7.74 1.10 -7.45
N CYS A 109 -6.80 1.40 -6.54
CA CYS A 109 -5.46 0.83 -6.60
C CYS A 109 -5.48 -0.68 -6.30
N GLU A 110 -6.31 -1.11 -5.36
CA GLU A 110 -6.51 -2.52 -5.03
C GLU A 110 -7.10 -3.29 -6.22
N GLU A 111 -8.17 -2.78 -6.84
CA GLU A 111 -8.77 -3.35 -8.05
C GLU A 111 -7.75 -3.50 -9.18
N MET A 112 -6.97 -2.45 -9.46
CA MET A 112 -5.95 -2.49 -10.51
C MET A 112 -4.85 -3.52 -10.22
N LYS A 113 -4.46 -3.68 -8.94
CA LYS A 113 -3.46 -4.69 -8.55
C LYS A 113 -4.03 -6.10 -8.76
N ASP A 114 -5.26 -6.35 -8.35
CA ASP A 114 -5.91 -7.65 -8.49
C ASP A 114 -6.10 -8.04 -9.96
N GLU A 115 -6.52 -7.08 -10.80
CA GLU A 115 -6.60 -7.27 -12.25
C GLU A 115 -5.23 -7.62 -12.85
N LEU A 116 -4.17 -6.92 -12.44
CA LEU A 116 -2.81 -7.17 -12.90
C LEU A 116 -2.31 -8.56 -12.50
N GLU A 117 -2.60 -9.00 -11.27
CA GLU A 117 -2.26 -10.36 -10.83
C GLU A 117 -3.04 -11.43 -11.61
N ASN A 118 -4.32 -11.20 -11.87
CA ASN A 118 -5.14 -12.10 -12.67
C ASN A 118 -4.60 -12.22 -14.10
N LEU A 119 -4.27 -11.10 -14.74
CA LEU A 119 -3.67 -11.08 -16.08
C LEU A 119 -2.31 -11.80 -16.12
N LYS A 120 -1.47 -11.65 -15.08
CA LYS A 120 -0.21 -12.41 -14.96
C LYS A 120 -0.45 -13.91 -14.91
N LYS A 121 -1.38 -14.37 -14.06
CA LYS A 121 -1.74 -15.80 -13.96
C LYS A 121 -2.23 -16.35 -15.29
N GLN A 122 -3.08 -15.60 -16.00
CA GLN A 122 -3.58 -16.00 -17.32
C GLN A 122 -2.44 -16.09 -18.35
N LYS A 123 -1.54 -15.09 -18.36
CA LYS A 123 -0.35 -15.10 -19.22
C LYS A 123 0.52 -16.32 -18.95
N ASP A 124 0.81 -16.62 -17.68
CA ASP A 124 1.66 -17.76 -17.32
C ASP A 124 1.02 -19.09 -17.70
N ALA A 125 -0.31 -19.23 -17.52
CA ALA A 125 -1.05 -20.41 -17.96
C ALA A 125 -1.01 -20.59 -19.49
N LEU A 126 -1.19 -19.50 -20.24
CA LEU A 126 -1.10 -19.53 -21.70
C LEU A 126 0.32 -19.85 -22.18
N GLN A 127 1.34 -19.28 -21.56
CA GLN A 127 2.74 -19.58 -21.88
C GLN A 127 3.10 -21.03 -21.54
N GLY A 128 2.59 -21.57 -20.43
CA GLY A 128 2.74 -22.99 -20.10
C GLY A 128 2.11 -23.88 -21.17
N ARG A 129 0.89 -23.55 -21.61
CA ARG A 129 0.20 -24.28 -22.67
C ARG A 129 0.90 -24.15 -24.02
N GLU A 130 1.42 -22.98 -24.35
CA GLU A 130 2.22 -22.76 -25.55
C GLU A 130 3.47 -23.64 -25.54
N ARG A 131 4.24 -23.66 -24.44
CA ARG A 131 5.44 -24.50 -24.32
C ARG A 131 5.12 -25.98 -24.50
N LEU A 132 4.02 -26.44 -23.91
CA LEU A 132 3.53 -27.80 -24.14
C LEU A 132 3.25 -28.01 -25.63
N LEU A 133 2.39 -27.20 -26.24
CA LEU A 133 1.98 -27.33 -27.64
C LEU A 133 3.12 -27.18 -28.66
N GLN A 134 4.15 -26.37 -28.37
CA GLN A 134 5.33 -26.24 -29.23
C GLN A 134 6.06 -27.58 -29.40
N SER A 135 6.16 -28.38 -28.33
CA SER A 135 6.74 -29.72 -28.43
C SER A 135 5.91 -30.68 -29.31
N TRP A 136 4.63 -30.41 -29.50
CA TRP A 136 3.73 -31.18 -30.35
C TRP A 136 3.70 -30.69 -31.80
N LYS A 137 4.21 -29.47 -32.08
CA LYS A 137 4.17 -28.87 -33.42
C LYS A 137 5.00 -29.64 -34.45
N GLU A 138 6.01 -30.36 -34.00
CA GLU A 138 6.88 -31.19 -34.85
C GLU A 138 6.30 -32.60 -35.12
N VAL A 139 5.23 -32.98 -34.41
CA VAL A 139 4.56 -34.27 -34.62
C VAL A 139 3.73 -34.19 -35.90
N THR A 140 4.30 -34.69 -36.98
CA THR A 140 3.68 -34.73 -38.32
C THR A 140 2.80 -35.96 -38.55
N PHE A 141 2.71 -36.86 -37.57
CA PHE A 141 1.92 -38.08 -37.68
C PHE A 141 0.42 -37.80 -37.39
N PRO A 142 -0.51 -38.23 -38.26
CA PRO A 142 -1.94 -38.07 -38.02
C PRO A 142 -2.38 -38.94 -36.83
N LEU A 143 -2.64 -38.28 -35.71
CA LEU A 143 -3.04 -38.91 -34.45
C LEU A 143 -4.36 -39.69 -34.59
N GLU A 144 -5.18 -39.37 -35.60
CA GLU A 144 -6.42 -40.10 -35.91
C GLU A 144 -6.16 -41.56 -36.30
N LYS A 145 -4.94 -41.89 -36.75
CA LYS A 145 -4.54 -43.26 -37.09
C LYS A 145 -4.12 -44.09 -35.86
N LEU A 146 -3.94 -43.47 -34.69
CA LEU A 146 -3.64 -44.18 -33.43
C LEU A 146 -4.94 -44.68 -32.80
N GLN A 147 -5.57 -45.68 -33.41
CA GLN A 147 -6.70 -46.35 -32.78
C GLN A 147 -6.20 -47.42 -31.79
N LYS A 148 -6.83 -47.49 -30.62
CA LYS A 148 -6.57 -48.56 -29.65
C LYS A 148 -7.02 -49.88 -30.24
N ASP A 149 -6.10 -50.83 -30.35
CA ASP A 149 -6.39 -52.19 -30.76
C ASP A 149 -6.40 -53.13 -29.56
N LYS A 150 -6.96 -54.34 -29.71
CA LYS A 150 -7.09 -55.30 -28.60
C LYS A 150 -5.74 -55.69 -27.96
N TYR A 151 -4.65 -55.49 -28.69
CA TYR A 151 -3.29 -55.87 -28.29
C TYR A 151 -2.30 -54.70 -28.25
N LEU A 152 -2.71 -53.49 -28.61
CA LEU A 152 -1.80 -52.35 -28.70
C LEU A 152 -2.42 -51.09 -28.10
N SER A 153 -1.73 -50.50 -27.14
CA SER A 153 -2.08 -49.20 -26.54
C SER A 153 -0.97 -48.20 -26.78
N TYR A 154 -1.36 -47.00 -27.22
CA TYR A 154 -0.45 -45.89 -27.40
C TYR A 154 -0.58 -44.92 -26.22
N GLN A 155 0.55 -44.39 -25.75
CA GLN A 155 0.58 -43.32 -24.75
C GLN A 155 1.51 -42.21 -25.27
N LEU A 156 0.95 -41.00 -25.33
CA LEU A 156 1.63 -39.81 -25.85
C LEU A 156 2.06 -38.94 -24.66
N GLY A 157 3.31 -38.49 -24.69
CA GLY A 157 3.86 -37.64 -23.63
C GLY A 157 5.16 -36.98 -24.03
N THR A 158 5.62 -36.06 -23.19
CA THR A 158 6.90 -35.36 -23.32
C THR A 158 7.84 -35.84 -22.23
N ILE A 159 9.08 -36.20 -22.58
CA ILE A 159 10.11 -36.61 -21.61
C ILE A 159 11.31 -35.66 -21.66
N PRO A 160 11.95 -35.37 -20.51
CA PRO A 160 13.24 -34.70 -20.49
C PRO A 160 14.27 -35.49 -21.29
N ARG A 161 15.12 -34.79 -22.05
CA ARG A 161 16.07 -35.42 -22.97
C ARG A 161 17.07 -36.34 -22.26
N GLU A 162 17.37 -36.06 -20.99
CA GLU A 162 18.24 -36.86 -20.12
C GLU A 162 17.70 -38.28 -19.87
N ASN A 163 16.38 -38.46 -19.83
CA ASN A 163 15.75 -39.74 -19.49
C ASN A 163 15.48 -40.63 -20.71
N LYS A 164 15.95 -40.24 -21.90
CA LYS A 164 15.68 -40.97 -23.15
C LYS A 164 16.25 -42.40 -23.12
N ILE A 165 17.40 -42.59 -22.49
CA ILE A 165 18.13 -43.88 -22.49
C ILE A 165 17.40 -44.91 -21.62
N ALA A 166 16.90 -44.50 -20.45
CA ALA A 166 16.21 -45.38 -19.51
C ALA A 166 14.91 -46.01 -20.08
N LEU A 167 14.25 -45.34 -21.03
CA LEU A 167 13.03 -45.82 -21.67
C LEU A 167 13.25 -46.72 -22.89
N GLN A 168 14.48 -46.84 -23.38
CA GLN A 168 14.82 -47.77 -24.48
C GLN A 168 15.32 -49.11 -23.98
N GLU A 169 15.62 -49.22 -22.67
CA GLU A 169 16.12 -50.44 -22.03
C GLU A 169 15.01 -51.26 -21.32
N GLU A 170 13.77 -50.76 -21.27
CA GLU A 170 12.54 -51.51 -20.90
C GLU A 170 11.80 -52.05 -22.13
#